data_AF-A0A520AKH4-F1
#
_entry.id   AF-A0A520AKH4-F1
#
_cell.length_a   1.000
_cell.length_b   1.000
_cell.length_c   1.000
_cell.angle_alpha   90.00
_cell.angle_beta   90.00
_cell.angle_gamma   90.00
#
_symmetry.space_group_name_H-M   'P 1'
#
loop_
_entity.id
_entity.type
_entity.pdbx_description
1 polymer ?
#
loop_
_entity_poly.entity_id
_entity_poly.type
_entity_poly.pdbx_seq_one_letter_code
_entity_poly.pdbx_strand_id
1 'polypeptide(L)'
;MKTKPMFVALLIAIVAIVAFFVIRGYFRSEGYFLAKLPQKYKAYPSLHEEIETENFKVIALFTGARPKQIYKDTVNDVLIIEKMEEFKAKSDNQNNILLSTFYRLDKNGKLLGRITTRSDEEFGFEHAGFILYENDYSTFLRNGQTIKIPYKIVNKDLSMSKDALTKLLSQLRENSEALKVDYESELKIYTAFVNNEVQKIYTLNDMDVAVEHKFQTNFLLLPKVNEYVDGTFYQWDNKNAPIYVDYFLKQHYNPASSSSPFSPAPMSRPENWEGMGYLHIPLG
;
A
#
# COMPACT_ATOMS: atom_id res chain seq x y z
N MET A 1 -2.81 38.86 58.43
CA MET A 1 -2.68 39.17 56.98
C MET A 1 -1.65 38.24 56.33
N LYS A 2 -2.04 37.03 55.88
CA LYS A 2 -1.16 36.10 55.13
C LYS A 2 -1.80 35.59 53.81
N THR A 3 -2.97 36.09 53.46
CA THR A 3 -3.79 35.60 52.33
C THR A 3 -3.43 36.24 50.99
N LYS A 4 -2.91 37.47 50.98
CA LYS A 4 -2.47 38.18 49.77
C LYS A 4 -1.37 37.45 48.98
N PRO A 5 -0.28 36.94 49.59
CA PRO A 5 0.77 36.22 48.84
C PRO A 5 0.27 34.87 48.29
N MET A 6 -0.61 34.19 49.03
CA MET A 6 -1.21 32.92 48.57
C MET A 6 -2.15 33.12 47.37
N PHE A 7 -2.93 34.22 47.38
CA PHE A 7 -3.82 34.56 46.27
C PHE A 7 -3.04 34.96 45.01
N VAL A 8 -1.94 35.71 45.16
CA VAL A 8 -1.06 36.06 44.04
C VAL A 8 -0.39 34.80 43.46
N ALA A 9 0.10 33.89 44.31
CA ALA A 9 0.67 32.63 43.86
C ALA A 9 -0.35 31.75 43.12
N LEU A 10 -1.59 31.67 43.60
CA LEU A 10 -2.68 30.94 42.94
C LEU A 10 -3.01 31.55 41.57
N LEU A 11 -3.07 32.88 41.49
CA LEU A 11 -3.32 33.59 40.23
C LEU A 11 -2.22 33.31 39.19
N ILE A 12 -0.95 33.36 39.61
CA ILE A 12 0.20 33.02 38.75
C ILE A 12 0.10 31.57 38.28
N ALA A 13 -0.26 30.63 39.16
CA ALA A 13 -0.43 29.23 38.79
C ALA A 13 -1.54 29.02 37.75
N ILE A 14 -2.69 29.69 37.91
CA ILE A 14 -3.80 29.61 36.94
C ILE A 14 -3.38 30.21 35.59
N VAL A 15 -2.73 31.37 35.57
CA VAL A 15 -2.24 31.99 34.33
C VAL A 15 -1.20 31.11 33.64
N ALA A 16 -0.29 30.48 34.40
CA ALA A 16 0.70 29.56 33.85
C ALA A 16 0.04 28.31 33.23
N ILE A 17 -1.00 27.76 33.86
CA ILE A 17 -1.77 26.63 33.32
C ILE A 17 -2.48 27.02 32.02
N VAL A 18 -3.17 28.17 32.00
CA VAL A 18 -3.85 28.67 30.79
C VAL A 18 -2.84 28.93 29.68
N ALA A 19 -1.73 29.61 29.98
CA ALA A 19 -0.66 29.86 29.02
C ALA A 19 -0.08 28.55 28.47
N PHE A 20 0.13 27.54 29.31
CA PHE A 20 0.57 26.20 28.87
C PHE A 20 -0.40 25.58 27.87
N PHE A 21 -1.71 25.61 28.13
CA PHE A 21 -2.71 25.06 27.19
C PHE A 21 -2.78 25.86 25.88
N VAL A 22 -2.71 27.19 25.93
CA VAL A 22 -2.72 28.06 24.74
C VAL A 22 -1.47 27.85 23.89
N ILE A 23 -0.29 27.84 24.52
CA ILE A 23 0.99 27.58 23.85
C ILE A 23 0.99 26.18 23.24
N ARG A 24 0.54 25.17 24.00
CA ARG A 24 0.40 23.80 23.52
C ARG A 24 -0.59 23.70 22.35
N GLY A 25 -1.69 24.45 22.38
CA GLY A 25 -2.65 24.54 21.29
C GLY A 25 -2.05 25.17 20.03
N TYR A 26 -1.32 26.29 20.18
CA TYR A 26 -0.65 26.97 19.06
C TYR A 26 0.40 26.09 18.39
N PHE A 27 1.28 25.44 19.16
CA PHE A 27 2.29 24.53 18.60
C PHE A 27 1.69 23.23 18.01
N ARG A 28 0.42 22.95 18.29
CA ARG A 28 -0.35 21.85 17.68
C ARG A 28 -1.36 22.34 16.65
N SER A 29 -1.36 23.63 16.32
CA SER A 29 -2.29 24.22 15.36
C SER A 29 -1.76 24.05 13.94
N GLU A 30 -2.70 23.85 13.02
CA GLU A 30 -2.46 23.77 11.58
C GLU A 30 -1.66 24.97 11.05
N GLY A 31 -1.97 26.18 11.50
CA GLY A 31 -1.27 27.40 11.09
C GLY A 31 0.21 27.40 11.45
N TYR A 32 0.60 26.82 12.59
CA TYR A 32 2.02 26.65 12.95
C TYR A 32 2.71 25.62 12.05
N PHE A 33 2.03 24.54 11.68
CA PHE A 33 2.56 23.52 10.78
C PHE A 33 2.74 24.07 9.36
N LEU A 34 1.70 24.68 8.79
CA LEU A 34 1.73 25.28 7.44
C LEU A 34 2.75 26.41 7.32
N ALA A 35 2.98 27.19 8.39
CA ALA A 35 3.98 28.25 8.39
C ALA A 35 5.41 27.73 8.20
N LYS A 36 5.71 26.50 8.64
CA LYS A 36 7.04 25.89 8.51
C LYS A 36 7.27 25.18 7.18
N LEU A 37 6.22 24.95 6.39
CA LEU A 37 6.35 24.31 5.10
C LEU A 37 6.98 25.25 4.07
N PRO A 38 7.90 24.77 3.21
CA PRO A 38 8.28 25.47 1.98
C PRO A 38 7.04 25.84 1.15
N GLN A 39 7.10 26.96 0.42
CA GLN A 39 5.96 27.50 -0.33
C GLN A 39 5.29 26.45 -1.25
N LYS A 40 6.09 25.58 -1.90
CA LYS A 40 5.58 24.51 -2.77
C LYS A 40 4.66 23.50 -2.05
N TYR A 41 4.79 23.34 -0.73
CA TYR A 41 3.98 22.38 0.02
C TYR A 41 2.81 23.00 0.79
N LYS A 42 2.78 24.33 0.93
CA LYS A 42 1.70 25.03 1.64
C LYS A 42 0.33 24.86 0.98
N ALA A 43 0.31 24.50 -0.30
CA ALA A 43 -0.91 24.22 -1.05
C ALA A 43 -1.49 22.82 -0.78
N TYR A 44 -0.70 21.89 -0.21
CA TYR A 44 -1.23 20.59 0.19
C TYR A 44 -1.91 20.74 1.55
N PRO A 45 -3.21 20.45 1.65
CA PRO A 45 -3.95 20.63 2.88
C PRO A 45 -3.63 19.51 3.87
N SER A 46 -4.11 19.68 5.11
CA SER A 46 -3.92 18.68 6.15
C SER A 46 -4.74 17.41 5.86
N LEU A 47 -4.30 16.26 6.39
CA LEU A 47 -4.90 14.93 6.16
C LEU A 47 -6.38 14.80 6.55
N HIS A 48 -6.93 15.77 7.28
CA HIS A 48 -8.32 15.76 7.78
C HIS A 48 -9.24 16.72 7.03
N GLU A 49 -8.76 17.37 5.98
CA GLU A 49 -9.54 18.31 5.19
C GLU A 49 -9.87 17.70 3.83
N GLU A 50 -11.16 17.45 3.59
CA GLU A 50 -11.65 17.18 2.24
C GLU A 50 -11.62 18.50 1.45
N ILE A 51 -10.51 18.75 0.74
CA ILE A 51 -10.39 19.92 -0.13
C ILE A 51 -10.34 19.49 -1.59
N GLU A 52 -11.33 19.99 -2.34
CA GLU A 52 -11.36 19.96 -3.80
C GLU A 52 -11.32 21.42 -4.28
N THR A 53 -10.23 21.80 -4.94
CA THR A 53 -10.09 23.09 -5.62
C THR A 53 -9.97 22.88 -7.13
N GLU A 54 -9.97 23.98 -7.89
CA GLU A 54 -9.70 23.94 -9.33
C GLU A 54 -8.32 23.32 -9.67
N ASN A 55 -7.35 23.42 -8.75
CA ASN A 55 -5.96 23.02 -9.00
C ASN A 55 -5.56 21.69 -8.35
N PHE A 56 -6.29 21.23 -7.33
CA PHE A 56 -5.93 20.01 -6.59
C PHE A 56 -7.14 19.33 -5.94
N LYS A 57 -7.05 18.01 -5.81
CA LYS A 57 -8.00 17.16 -5.09
C LYS A 57 -7.25 16.28 -4.11
N VAL A 58 -7.64 16.29 -2.84
CA VAL A 58 -7.12 15.34 -1.85
C VAL A 58 -7.99 14.10 -1.80
N ILE A 59 -7.37 12.95 -1.98
CA ILE A 59 -8.04 11.65 -1.87
C ILE A 59 -7.41 10.96 -0.67
N ALA A 60 -8.19 10.78 0.39
CA ALA A 60 -7.78 9.97 1.53
C ALA A 60 -7.65 8.51 1.08
N LEU A 61 -6.42 8.07 0.80
CA LEU A 61 -6.15 6.71 0.36
C LEU A 61 -6.24 5.71 1.51
N PHE A 62 -5.93 6.13 2.75
CA PHE A 62 -5.96 5.30 3.96
C PHE A 62 -6.13 6.13 5.23
N THR A 63 -6.72 5.50 6.25
CA THR A 63 -6.72 5.96 7.65
C THR A 63 -6.04 4.88 8.47
N GLY A 64 -4.92 5.19 9.13
CA GLY A 64 -4.12 4.21 9.86
C GLY A 64 -2.84 3.78 9.13
N ALA A 65 -2.58 2.47 9.03
CA ALA A 65 -1.36 1.96 8.42
C ALA A 65 -1.26 2.29 6.92
N ARG A 66 -0.01 2.37 6.43
CA ARG A 66 0.42 2.70 5.05
C ARG A 66 -0.35 1.89 3.97
N PRO A 67 -0.41 2.38 2.70
CA PRO A 67 -0.94 1.60 1.58
C PRO A 67 -0.24 0.24 1.52
N LYS A 68 -1.00 -0.79 1.14
CA LYS A 68 -0.48 -2.17 1.11
C LYS A 68 0.65 -2.27 0.09
N GLN A 69 0.39 -1.82 -1.14
CA GLN A 69 1.34 -1.82 -2.25
C GLN A 69 1.06 -0.64 -3.19
N ILE A 70 2.11 -0.15 -3.87
CA ILE A 70 2.00 0.83 -4.94
C ILE A 70 2.65 0.21 -6.17
N TYR A 71 2.06 0.35 -7.35
CA TYR A 71 2.58 -0.22 -8.59
C TYR A 71 2.64 0.83 -9.67
N LYS A 72 3.62 0.71 -10.57
CA LYS A 72 3.71 1.49 -11.79
C LYS A 72 3.48 0.57 -12.99
N ASP A 73 2.45 0.87 -13.76
CA ASP A 73 2.32 0.35 -15.11
C ASP A 73 3.23 1.15 -16.04
N THR A 74 4.30 0.53 -16.52
CA THR A 74 5.32 1.15 -17.37
C THR A 74 4.89 1.34 -18.82
N VAL A 75 3.78 0.74 -19.25
CA VAL A 75 3.26 0.87 -20.61
C VAL A 75 2.22 1.99 -20.68
N ASN A 76 1.34 2.07 -19.69
CA ASN A 76 0.24 3.04 -19.68
C ASN A 76 0.54 4.31 -18.84
N ASP A 77 1.71 4.38 -18.20
CA ASP A 77 2.09 5.46 -17.26
C ASP A 77 1.02 5.73 -16.20
N VAL A 78 0.47 4.64 -15.65
CA VAL A 78 -0.53 4.65 -14.58
C VAL A 78 0.13 4.22 -13.28
N LEU A 79 -0.11 4.98 -12.22
CA LEU A 79 0.20 4.58 -10.86
C LEU A 79 -1.02 3.89 -10.25
N ILE A 80 -0.82 2.73 -9.66
CA ILE A 80 -1.84 2.00 -8.92
C ILE A 80 -1.50 1.97 -7.45
N ILE A 81 -2.49 2.28 -6.61
CA ILE A 81 -2.35 2.24 -5.16
C ILE A 81 -3.33 1.20 -4.63
N GLU A 82 -2.80 0.16 -3.99
CA GLU A 82 -3.56 -0.85 -3.28
C GLU A 82 -3.69 -0.46 -1.80
N LYS A 83 -4.93 -0.39 -1.34
CA LYS A 83 -5.31 -0.22 0.06
C LYS A 83 -5.93 -1.51 0.55
N MET A 84 -5.55 -1.97 1.74
CA MET A 84 -6.23 -3.08 2.41
C MET A 84 -6.72 -2.63 3.79
N GLU A 85 -8.00 -2.87 4.07
CA GLU A 85 -8.63 -2.59 5.35
C GLU A 85 -9.17 -3.87 5.96
N GLU A 86 -8.95 -4.06 7.26
CA GLU A 86 -9.49 -5.18 8.02
C GLU A 86 -10.57 -4.67 8.99
N PHE A 87 -11.78 -5.18 8.82
CA PHE A 87 -12.89 -4.93 9.72
C PHE A 87 -13.02 -6.14 10.65
N LYS A 88 -12.71 -5.91 11.92
CA LYS A 88 -12.82 -6.95 12.95
C LYS A 88 -14.26 -7.42 13.07
N ALA A 89 -14.41 -8.73 13.18
CA ALA A 89 -15.68 -9.38 13.47
C ALA A 89 -16.33 -8.79 14.73
N LYS A 90 -17.65 -8.63 14.72
CA LYS A 90 -18.41 -8.13 15.88
C LYS A 90 -18.65 -9.20 16.94
N SER A 91 -18.46 -10.47 16.58
CA SER A 91 -18.61 -11.62 17.47
C SER A 91 -17.64 -12.74 17.05
N ASP A 92 -17.31 -13.64 17.99
CA ASP A 92 -16.36 -14.73 17.78
C ASP A 92 -16.77 -15.74 16.68
N ASN A 93 -18.04 -15.72 16.27
CA ASN A 93 -18.58 -16.59 15.22
C ASN A 93 -18.55 -15.95 13.82
N GLN A 94 -17.98 -14.76 13.69
CA GLN A 94 -17.84 -14.06 12.41
C GLN A 94 -16.37 -13.98 12.03
N ASN A 95 -16.09 -14.13 10.73
CA ASN A 95 -14.76 -13.88 10.20
C ASN A 95 -14.53 -12.36 10.06
N ASN A 96 -13.28 -11.94 10.22
CA ASN A 96 -12.88 -10.59 9.84
C ASN A 96 -13.13 -10.38 8.34
N ILE A 97 -13.52 -9.16 7.98
CA ILE A 97 -13.77 -8.79 6.58
C ILE A 97 -12.58 -7.98 6.10
N LEU A 98 -11.94 -8.44 5.03
CA LEU A 98 -10.88 -7.72 4.33
C LEU A 98 -11.47 -6.97 3.13
N LEU A 99 -11.16 -5.69 3.03
CA LEU A 99 -11.49 -4.83 1.90
C LEU A 99 -10.21 -4.44 1.19
N SER A 100 -10.05 -4.87 -0.07
CA SER A 100 -8.97 -4.42 -0.94
C SER A 100 -9.52 -3.37 -1.90
N THR A 101 -8.93 -2.19 -1.92
CA THR A 101 -9.29 -1.11 -2.85
C THR A 101 -8.11 -0.75 -3.72
N PHE A 102 -8.31 -0.72 -5.03
CA PHE A 102 -7.31 -0.32 -6.01
C PHE A 102 -7.70 1.02 -6.62
N TYR A 103 -6.80 2.00 -6.53
CA TYR A 103 -6.93 3.31 -7.19
C TYR A 103 -6.03 3.35 -8.42
N ARG A 104 -6.52 3.90 -9.53
CA ARG A 104 -5.72 4.20 -10.73
C ARG A 104 -5.52 5.70 -10.86
N LEU A 105 -4.28 6.13 -10.96
CA LEU A 105 -3.88 7.53 -11.07
C LEU A 105 -3.08 7.69 -12.36
N ASP A 106 -3.34 8.75 -13.12
CA ASP A 106 -2.46 9.10 -14.24
C ASP A 106 -1.12 9.67 -13.74
N LYS A 107 -0.21 9.97 -14.68
CA LYS A 107 1.09 10.57 -14.39
C LYS A 107 1.05 11.92 -13.67
N ASN A 108 -0.10 12.60 -13.65
CA ASN A 108 -0.29 13.87 -12.95
C ASN A 108 -0.98 13.68 -11.58
N GLY A 109 -1.26 12.43 -11.19
CA GLY A 109 -1.97 12.11 -9.96
C GLY A 109 -3.50 12.26 -10.05
N LYS A 110 -4.07 12.42 -11.25
CA LYS A 110 -5.53 12.48 -11.44
C LYS A 110 -6.12 11.08 -11.31
N LEU A 111 -7.17 10.94 -10.50
CA LEU A 111 -7.90 9.68 -10.36
C LEU A 111 -8.61 9.31 -11.68
N LEU A 112 -8.20 8.19 -12.26
CA LEU A 112 -8.81 7.57 -13.44
C LEU A 112 -9.94 6.62 -13.06
N GLY A 113 -9.86 6.00 -11.88
CA GLY A 113 -10.90 5.09 -11.40
C GLY A 113 -10.53 4.41 -10.08
N ARG A 114 -11.52 3.74 -9.49
CA ARG A 114 -11.38 2.95 -8.26
C ARG A 114 -12.22 1.67 -8.36
N ILE A 115 -11.69 0.56 -7.85
CA ILE A 115 -12.45 -0.67 -7.60
C ILE A 115 -12.18 -1.17 -6.18
N THR A 116 -13.20 -1.74 -5.53
CA THR A 116 -13.10 -2.32 -4.18
C THR A 116 -13.62 -3.76 -4.23
N THR A 117 -12.89 -4.68 -3.60
CA THR A 117 -13.21 -6.10 -3.50
C THR A 117 -13.26 -6.52 -2.04
N ARG A 118 -14.13 -7.44 -1.67
CA ARG A 118 -14.36 -7.84 -0.28
C ARG A 118 -14.16 -9.33 -0.08
N SER A 119 -13.61 -9.72 1.07
CA SER A 119 -13.31 -11.14 1.37
C SER A 119 -14.54 -12.01 1.62
N ASP A 120 -15.68 -11.41 1.95
CA ASP A 120 -16.96 -12.10 2.20
C ASP A 120 -17.84 -12.23 0.95
N GLU A 121 -17.44 -11.61 -0.16
CA GLU A 121 -18.12 -11.68 -1.44
C GLU A 121 -17.17 -12.31 -2.46
N GLU A 122 -16.30 -11.50 -3.06
CA GLU A 122 -15.39 -11.92 -4.10
C GLU A 122 -14.09 -11.16 -3.99
N PHE A 123 -13.09 -11.84 -3.44
CA PHE A 123 -11.83 -11.21 -3.07
C PHE A 123 -10.87 -11.20 -4.24
N GLY A 124 -10.48 -10.00 -4.68
CA GLY A 124 -9.56 -9.81 -5.78
C GLY A 124 -8.13 -9.64 -5.28
N PHE A 125 -7.18 -10.24 -5.99
CA PHE A 125 -5.75 -10.06 -5.76
C PHE A 125 -5.08 -9.50 -7.01
N GLU A 126 -4.18 -8.53 -6.84
CA GLU A 126 -3.35 -8.05 -7.94
C GLU A 126 -2.35 -9.12 -8.36
N HIS A 127 -2.21 -9.31 -9.66
CA HIS A 127 -1.06 -9.98 -10.24
C HIS A 127 -0.79 -9.48 -11.66
N ALA A 128 0.40 -8.91 -11.86
CA ALA A 128 0.88 -8.43 -13.16
C ALA A 128 -0.10 -7.50 -13.89
N GLY A 129 -0.78 -6.62 -13.15
CA GLY A 129 -1.75 -5.69 -13.72
C GLY A 129 -3.14 -6.28 -13.99
N PHE A 130 -3.44 -7.46 -13.46
CA PHE A 130 -4.79 -8.03 -13.46
C PHE A 130 -5.31 -8.15 -12.02
N ILE A 131 -6.62 -8.05 -11.85
CA ILE A 131 -7.27 -8.44 -10.58
C ILE A 131 -7.79 -9.85 -10.79
N LEU A 132 -7.20 -10.80 -10.08
CA LEU A 132 -7.59 -12.21 -10.10
C LEU A 132 -8.64 -12.45 -9.02
N TYR A 133 -9.78 -13.00 -9.43
CA TYR A 133 -10.81 -13.55 -8.55
C TYR A 133 -10.77 -15.09 -8.59
N GLU A 134 -11.67 -15.75 -7.88
CA GLU A 134 -11.71 -17.22 -7.81
C GLU A 134 -11.90 -17.85 -9.21
N ASN A 135 -12.88 -17.36 -9.97
CA ASN A 135 -13.34 -17.95 -11.23
C ASN A 135 -13.13 -17.07 -12.47
N ASP A 136 -12.81 -15.80 -12.29
CA ASP A 136 -12.62 -14.83 -13.35
C ASP A 136 -11.53 -13.81 -12.99
N TYR A 137 -11.25 -12.91 -13.92
CA TYR A 137 -10.32 -11.80 -13.73
C TYR A 137 -10.88 -10.51 -14.32
N SER A 138 -10.31 -9.39 -13.89
CA SER A 138 -10.60 -8.07 -14.46
C SER A 138 -9.31 -7.40 -14.92
N THR A 139 -9.40 -6.67 -16.04
CA THR A 139 -8.31 -5.83 -16.57
C THR A 139 -8.34 -4.41 -16.02
N PHE A 140 -9.08 -4.17 -14.92
CA PHE A 140 -9.28 -2.84 -14.35
C PHE A 140 -7.95 -2.09 -14.18
N LEU A 141 -6.92 -2.74 -13.64
CA LEU A 141 -5.62 -2.09 -13.39
C LEU A 141 -4.94 -1.59 -14.69
N ARG A 142 -5.06 -2.32 -15.81
CA ARG A 142 -4.51 -1.91 -17.11
C ARG A 142 -5.35 -0.85 -17.80
N ASN A 143 -6.64 -1.09 -17.99
CA ASN A 143 -7.49 -0.28 -18.88
C ASN A 143 -8.75 0.31 -18.22
N GLY A 144 -8.98 0.05 -16.93
CA GLY A 144 -10.13 0.54 -16.17
C GLY A 144 -11.41 -0.26 -16.37
N GLN A 145 -11.40 -1.33 -17.16
CA GLN A 145 -12.58 -2.17 -17.35
C GLN A 145 -12.81 -3.06 -16.13
N THR A 146 -13.98 -2.92 -15.51
CA THR A 146 -14.39 -3.73 -14.35
C THR A 146 -15.11 -5.02 -14.74
N ILE A 147 -15.25 -5.29 -16.04
CA ILE A 147 -15.89 -6.51 -16.55
C ILE A 147 -15.05 -7.71 -16.10
N LYS A 148 -15.75 -8.72 -15.58
CA LYS A 148 -15.17 -9.99 -15.20
C LYS A 148 -15.15 -10.92 -16.39
N ILE A 149 -13.97 -11.41 -16.71
CA ILE A 149 -13.71 -12.29 -17.85
C ILE A 149 -13.36 -13.66 -17.27
N PRO A 150 -14.08 -14.74 -17.62
CA PRO A 150 -13.78 -16.06 -17.10
C PRO A 150 -12.38 -16.51 -17.52
N TYR A 151 -11.73 -17.27 -16.66
CA TYR A 151 -10.46 -17.90 -17.02
C TYR A 151 -10.62 -18.88 -18.17
N LYS A 152 -9.64 -18.92 -19.07
CA LYS A 152 -9.51 -20.01 -20.02
C LYS A 152 -8.91 -21.21 -19.33
N ILE A 153 -9.74 -22.19 -19.03
CA ILE A 153 -9.34 -23.44 -18.39
C ILE A 153 -8.78 -24.39 -19.45
N VAL A 154 -7.51 -24.80 -19.31
CA VAL A 154 -6.85 -25.63 -20.33
C VAL A 154 -7.05 -27.12 -20.08
N ASN A 155 -6.81 -27.61 -18.85
CA ASN A 155 -6.76 -29.04 -18.56
C ASN A 155 -7.23 -29.40 -17.12
N LYS A 156 -8.40 -28.92 -16.72
CA LYS A 156 -8.93 -29.16 -15.35
C LYS A 156 -9.21 -30.64 -15.05
N ASP A 157 -9.38 -31.46 -16.07
CA ASP A 157 -9.54 -32.91 -15.99
C ASP A 157 -8.22 -33.67 -15.76
N LEU A 158 -7.08 -32.96 -15.78
CA LEU A 158 -5.73 -33.51 -15.59
C LEU A 158 -5.35 -34.61 -16.59
N SER A 159 -5.95 -34.62 -17.78
CA SER A 159 -5.71 -35.66 -18.81
C SER A 159 -4.43 -35.47 -19.61
N MET A 160 -3.80 -34.29 -19.55
CA MET A 160 -2.56 -33.99 -20.29
C MET A 160 -1.36 -34.73 -19.69
N SER A 161 -0.53 -35.32 -20.56
CA SER A 161 0.72 -35.96 -20.14
C SER A 161 1.76 -34.94 -19.69
N LYS A 162 2.75 -35.38 -18.90
CA LYS A 162 3.89 -34.57 -18.45
C LYS A 162 4.61 -33.86 -19.60
N ASP A 163 4.88 -34.56 -20.69
CA ASP A 163 5.58 -33.99 -21.85
C ASP A 163 4.75 -32.91 -22.55
N ALA A 164 3.44 -33.13 -22.70
CA ALA A 164 2.54 -32.15 -23.28
C ALA A 164 2.44 -30.89 -22.40
N LEU A 165 2.35 -31.07 -21.08
CA LEU A 165 2.34 -29.96 -20.11
C LEU A 165 3.64 -29.18 -20.12
N THR A 166 4.78 -29.86 -20.13
CA THR A 166 6.11 -29.23 -20.16
C THR A 166 6.27 -28.39 -21.43
N LYS A 167 5.86 -28.93 -22.58
CA LYS A 167 5.88 -28.20 -23.85
C LYS A 167 4.94 -26.99 -23.83
N LEU A 168 3.71 -27.15 -23.35
CA LEU A 168 2.74 -26.07 -23.25
C LEU A 168 3.26 -24.94 -22.34
N LEU A 169 3.72 -25.26 -21.14
CA LEU A 169 4.21 -24.27 -20.18
C LEU A 169 5.48 -23.56 -20.69
N SER A 170 6.35 -24.28 -21.42
CA SER A 170 7.50 -23.67 -22.09
C SER A 170 7.08 -22.67 -23.16
N GLN A 171 6.08 -23.02 -23.98
CA GLN A 171 5.53 -22.10 -24.99
C GLN A 171 4.81 -20.90 -24.37
N LEU A 172 4.04 -21.12 -23.30
CA LEU A 172 3.35 -20.04 -22.60
C LEU A 172 4.36 -19.08 -21.97
N ARG A 173 5.44 -19.57 -21.37
CA ARG A 173 6.52 -18.73 -20.83
C ARG A 173 7.08 -17.75 -21.86
N GLU A 174 7.35 -18.21 -23.07
CA GLU A 174 7.93 -17.36 -24.12
C GLU A 174 6.99 -16.24 -24.58
N ASN A 175 5.68 -16.47 -24.45
CA ASN A 175 4.65 -15.59 -25.01
C ASN A 175 3.80 -14.88 -23.95
N SER A 176 4.01 -15.16 -22.67
CA SER A 176 3.21 -14.60 -21.59
C SER A 176 3.82 -13.33 -21.00
N GLU A 177 2.96 -12.37 -20.68
CA GLU A 177 3.35 -11.15 -19.97
C GLU A 177 3.71 -11.46 -18.50
N ALA A 178 3.09 -12.50 -17.94
CA ALA A 178 3.37 -12.99 -16.60
C ALA A 178 2.96 -14.47 -16.45
N LEU A 179 3.41 -15.09 -15.37
CA LEU A 179 2.95 -16.39 -14.91
C LEU A 179 2.94 -16.38 -13.39
N LYS A 180 1.81 -16.78 -12.80
CA LYS A 180 1.69 -17.06 -11.38
C LYS A 180 1.64 -18.56 -11.16
N VAL A 181 2.25 -19.03 -10.09
CA VAL A 181 2.11 -20.42 -9.63
C VAL A 181 1.43 -20.39 -8.27
N ASP A 182 0.29 -21.06 -8.19
CA ASP A 182 -0.48 -21.26 -6.96
C ASP A 182 -0.54 -22.76 -6.63
N TYR A 183 -0.80 -23.07 -5.37
CA TYR A 183 -0.91 -24.44 -4.86
C TYR A 183 -2.24 -24.58 -4.13
N GLU A 184 -3.06 -25.56 -4.55
CA GLU A 184 -4.35 -25.88 -3.97
C GLU A 184 -4.41 -27.39 -3.68
N SER A 185 -4.23 -27.76 -2.40
CA SER A 185 -4.14 -29.17 -1.97
C SER A 185 -3.08 -29.94 -2.77
N GLU A 186 -3.47 -30.93 -3.58
CA GLU A 186 -2.59 -31.75 -4.41
C GLU A 186 -2.31 -31.14 -5.80
N LEU A 187 -2.89 -29.97 -6.09
CA LEU A 187 -2.78 -29.31 -7.39
C LEU A 187 -1.79 -28.15 -7.35
N LYS A 188 -0.99 -28.09 -8.40
CA LYS A 188 -0.18 -26.93 -8.78
C LYS A 188 -0.83 -26.26 -9.98
N ILE A 189 -1.20 -25.00 -9.83
CA ILE A 189 -1.96 -24.22 -10.80
C ILE A 189 -1.04 -23.15 -11.38
N TYR A 190 -0.87 -23.17 -12.70
CA TYR A 190 -0.17 -22.12 -13.44
C TYR A 190 -1.21 -21.17 -14.04
N THR A 191 -1.12 -19.89 -13.70
CA THR A 191 -1.97 -18.83 -14.24
C THR A 191 -1.13 -17.99 -15.20
N ALA A 192 -1.32 -18.16 -16.50
CA ALA A 192 -0.54 -17.52 -17.57
C ALA A 192 -1.33 -16.38 -18.22
N PHE A 193 -0.64 -15.29 -18.54
CA PHE A 193 -1.24 -14.10 -19.17
C PHE A 193 -0.75 -13.98 -20.60
N VAL A 194 -1.57 -14.37 -21.58
CA VAL A 194 -1.16 -14.42 -23.00
C VAL A 194 -2.21 -13.72 -23.85
N ASN A 195 -1.78 -12.76 -24.68
CA ASN A 195 -2.66 -12.03 -25.60
C ASN A 195 -3.89 -11.40 -24.92
N ASN A 196 -3.71 -10.79 -23.74
CA ASN A 196 -4.79 -10.26 -22.88
C ASN A 196 -5.80 -11.29 -22.35
N GLU A 197 -5.53 -12.59 -22.47
CA GLU A 197 -6.31 -13.64 -21.82
C GLU A 197 -5.54 -14.25 -20.65
N VAL A 198 -6.27 -14.63 -19.60
CA VAL A 198 -5.73 -15.39 -18.48
C VAL A 198 -6.09 -16.87 -18.63
N GLN A 199 -5.06 -17.71 -18.71
CA GLN A 199 -5.20 -19.17 -18.86
C GLN A 199 -4.79 -19.86 -17.55
N LYS A 200 -5.62 -20.80 -17.08
CA LYS A 200 -5.30 -21.67 -15.93
C LYS A 200 -4.96 -23.07 -16.41
N ILE A 201 -3.78 -23.54 -16.05
CA ILE A 201 -3.24 -24.87 -16.34
C ILE A 201 -3.03 -25.60 -15.02
N TYR A 202 -3.53 -26.83 -14.93
CA TYR A 202 -3.55 -27.62 -13.70
C TYR A 202 -2.58 -28.79 -13.82
N THR A 203 -1.81 -29.04 -12.77
CA THR A 203 -0.88 -30.17 -12.68
C THR A 203 -0.95 -30.77 -11.28
N LEU A 204 -0.57 -32.03 -11.13
CA LEU A 204 -0.35 -32.61 -9.80
C LEU A 204 0.96 -32.07 -9.21
N ASN A 205 1.00 -31.85 -7.90
CA ASN A 205 2.17 -31.28 -7.21
C ASN A 205 3.45 -32.10 -7.38
N ASP A 206 3.33 -33.42 -7.46
CA ASP A 206 4.44 -34.37 -7.63
C ASP A 206 4.95 -34.44 -9.08
N MET A 207 4.23 -33.84 -10.03
CA MET A 207 4.65 -33.77 -11.42
C MET A 207 5.72 -32.70 -11.59
N ASP A 208 6.98 -33.14 -11.68
CA ASP A 208 8.13 -32.28 -11.94
C ASP A 208 8.12 -31.70 -13.36
N VAL A 209 7.39 -30.61 -13.55
CA VAL A 209 7.38 -29.84 -14.79
C VAL A 209 8.43 -28.73 -14.70
N ALA A 210 9.49 -28.87 -15.51
CA ALA A 210 10.58 -27.91 -15.57
C ALA A 210 10.09 -26.59 -16.19
N VAL A 211 9.90 -25.57 -15.36
CA VAL A 211 9.63 -24.20 -15.80
C VAL A 211 10.67 -23.28 -15.16
N GLU A 212 11.64 -22.82 -15.94
CA GLU A 212 12.60 -21.82 -15.47
C GLU A 212 11.92 -20.47 -15.19
N HIS A 213 12.27 -19.85 -14.07
CA HIS A 213 11.72 -18.56 -13.65
C HIS A 213 12.34 -17.41 -14.45
N LYS A 214 11.58 -16.82 -15.38
CA LYS A 214 11.84 -15.45 -15.84
C LYS A 214 10.52 -14.83 -16.28
N PHE A 215 10.00 -13.91 -15.48
CA PHE A 215 8.79 -13.15 -15.82
C PHE A 215 9.15 -11.67 -15.93
N GLN A 216 8.85 -11.08 -17.08
CA GLN A 216 8.96 -9.65 -17.30
C GLN A 216 7.56 -9.06 -17.21
N THR A 217 7.17 -8.59 -16.02
CA THR A 217 5.94 -7.81 -15.89
C THR A 217 6.23 -6.33 -16.13
N ASN A 218 5.35 -5.67 -16.89
CA ASN A 218 5.37 -4.22 -17.06
C ASN A 218 4.78 -3.49 -15.83
N PHE A 219 4.24 -4.25 -14.88
CA PHE A 219 3.64 -3.78 -13.65
C PHE A 219 4.65 -3.88 -12.50
N LEU A 220 5.30 -2.77 -12.19
CA LEU A 220 6.43 -2.71 -11.25
C LEU A 220 5.97 -2.30 -9.86
N LEU A 221 6.20 -3.16 -8.87
CA LEU A 221 5.99 -2.82 -7.46
C LEU A 221 6.96 -1.72 -7.00
N LEU A 222 6.40 -0.71 -6.31
CA LEU A 222 7.09 0.44 -5.75
C LEU A 222 6.78 0.57 -4.23
N PRO A 223 7.80 0.68 -3.37
CA PRO A 223 9.18 0.29 -3.62
C PRO A 223 9.30 -1.23 -3.90
N LYS A 224 10.31 -1.62 -4.69
CA LYS A 224 10.58 -3.05 -5.01
C LYS A 224 10.88 -3.92 -3.78
N VAL A 225 11.14 -3.28 -2.65
CA VAL A 225 11.57 -3.90 -1.40
C VAL A 225 10.60 -3.41 -0.33
N ASN A 226 10.00 -4.34 0.42
CA ASN A 226 9.32 -3.95 1.66
C ASN A 226 10.31 -3.20 2.56
N GLU A 227 9.83 -2.33 3.44
CA GLU A 227 10.65 -1.45 4.31
C GLU A 227 11.83 -2.13 5.02
N TYR A 228 11.79 -3.45 5.21
CA TYR A 228 12.86 -4.27 5.75
C TYR A 228 12.91 -5.62 5.03
N VAL A 229 13.93 -5.85 4.20
CA VAL A 229 14.23 -7.15 3.58
C VAL A 229 15.70 -7.45 3.83
N ASP A 230 15.98 -8.66 4.34
CA ASP A 230 17.34 -9.16 4.61
C ASP A 230 18.23 -8.19 5.42
N GLY A 231 17.64 -7.49 6.41
CA GLY A 231 18.37 -6.57 7.28
C GLY A 231 18.59 -5.16 6.72
N THR A 232 18.15 -4.89 5.49
CA THR A 232 18.32 -3.57 4.85
C THR A 232 17.01 -2.81 4.79
N PHE A 233 17.02 -1.57 5.28
CA PHE A 233 15.88 -0.67 5.19
C PHE A 233 15.79 0.03 3.84
N TYR A 234 14.58 0.27 3.36
CA TYR A 234 14.39 1.13 2.19
C TYR A 234 14.90 2.55 2.46
N GLN A 235 15.72 3.08 1.57
CA GLN A 235 16.30 4.42 1.68
C GLN A 235 15.33 5.47 1.17
N TRP A 236 14.44 5.91 2.04
CA TRP A 236 13.39 6.89 1.72
C TRP A 236 13.91 8.27 1.32
N ASP A 237 15.15 8.62 1.65
CA ASP A 237 15.79 9.90 1.31
C ASP A 237 16.56 9.87 -0.02
N ASN A 238 16.73 8.70 -0.63
CA ASN A 238 17.42 8.55 -1.90
C ASN A 238 16.53 9.04 -3.05
N LYS A 239 16.88 10.21 -3.62
CA LYS A 239 16.14 10.81 -4.75
C LYS A 239 16.15 10.00 -6.05
N ASN A 240 17.04 9.02 -6.17
CA ASN A 240 17.05 8.08 -7.29
C ASN A 240 16.15 6.86 -7.05
N ALA A 241 15.53 6.76 -5.87
CA ALA A 241 14.64 5.66 -5.54
C ALA A 241 13.27 5.84 -6.24
N PRO A 242 12.56 4.75 -6.56
CA PRO A 242 11.27 4.83 -7.26
C PRO A 242 10.16 5.56 -6.50
N ILE A 243 10.29 5.71 -5.18
CA ILE A 243 9.48 6.58 -4.33
C ILE A 243 10.43 7.15 -3.29
N TYR A 244 10.44 8.46 -3.06
CA TYR A 244 11.27 9.05 -2.02
C TYR A 244 10.55 10.18 -1.31
N VAL A 245 11.00 10.50 -0.10
CA VAL A 245 10.55 11.63 0.69
C VAL A 245 11.23 12.89 0.15
N ASP A 246 10.47 13.71 -0.58
CA ASP A 246 10.96 14.99 -1.10
C ASP A 246 11.05 16.04 0.00
N TYR A 247 10.16 15.96 0.99
CA TYR A 247 10.22 16.79 2.19
C TYR A 247 9.59 16.09 3.39
N PHE A 248 10.18 16.31 4.57
CA PHE A 248 9.70 15.76 5.83
C PHE A 248 9.61 16.85 6.89
N LEU A 249 8.39 17.15 7.34
CA LEU A 249 8.16 18.05 8.45
C LEU A 249 8.24 17.27 9.77
N LYS A 250 9.37 17.39 10.46
CA LYS A 250 9.60 16.82 11.78
C LYS A 250 8.61 17.39 12.81
N GLN A 251 7.94 16.51 13.55
CA GLN A 251 6.97 16.87 14.59
C GLN A 251 7.37 16.36 15.97
N HIS A 252 7.72 15.07 16.08
CA HIS A 252 8.12 14.44 17.34
C HIS A 252 9.40 13.63 17.15
N TYR A 253 10.28 13.67 18.14
CA TYR A 253 11.50 12.86 18.14
C TYR A 253 11.29 11.65 19.04
N ASN A 254 11.46 10.46 18.48
CA ASN A 254 11.45 9.21 19.21
C ASN A 254 12.90 8.78 19.49
N PRO A 255 13.37 8.87 20.74
CA PRO A 255 14.67 8.33 21.11
C PRO A 255 14.64 6.79 21.05
N ALA A 256 15.80 6.18 20.81
CA ALA A 256 15.96 4.74 20.61
C ALA A 256 15.62 3.89 21.86
N SER A 257 15.52 4.55 23.01
CA SER A 257 15.17 3.95 24.29
C SER A 257 14.10 4.80 24.96
N SER A 258 12.91 4.24 25.19
CA SER A 258 12.06 4.73 26.27
C SER A 258 12.59 4.14 27.58
N SER A 259 13.22 4.96 28.42
CA SER A 259 13.60 4.56 29.78
C SER A 259 12.35 4.40 30.64
N SER A 260 11.64 3.27 30.49
CA SER A 260 10.60 2.87 31.43
C SER A 260 11.20 1.90 32.43
N PRO A 261 11.11 2.16 33.75
CA PRO A 261 11.63 1.27 34.78
C PRO A 261 10.89 -0.08 34.85
N PHE A 262 9.82 -0.27 34.06
CA PHE A 262 8.99 -1.47 34.06
C PHE A 262 8.86 -2.15 32.68
N SER A 263 9.65 -1.75 31.68
CA SER A 263 9.62 -2.41 30.36
C SER A 263 10.48 -3.67 30.36
N PRO A 264 9.90 -4.86 30.07
CA PRO A 264 10.67 -6.09 29.93
C PRO A 264 11.50 -6.01 28.65
N ALA A 265 12.82 -5.83 28.82
CA ALA A 265 13.86 -5.63 27.81
C ALA A 265 13.73 -4.33 26.96
N PRO A 266 14.84 -3.59 26.75
CA PRO A 266 14.85 -2.47 25.82
C PRO A 266 14.69 -3.00 24.40
N MET A 267 13.51 -2.79 23.80
CA MET A 267 13.37 -2.91 22.35
C MET A 267 14.14 -1.73 21.73
N SER A 268 15.36 -1.97 21.28
CA SER A 268 16.16 -0.98 20.55
C SER A 268 15.57 -0.75 19.15
N ARG A 269 14.55 0.10 19.08
CA ARG A 269 14.17 0.72 17.80
C ARG A 269 15.17 1.84 17.52
N PRO A 270 15.68 2.01 16.30
CA PRO A 270 16.56 3.13 15.99
C PRO A 270 15.83 4.46 16.25
N GLU A 271 16.59 5.48 16.65
CA GLU A 271 16.06 6.83 16.83
C GLU A 271 15.40 7.31 15.54
N ASN A 272 14.21 7.89 15.63
CA ASN A 272 13.54 8.41 14.46
C ASN A 272 12.76 9.69 14.76
N TRP A 273 12.42 10.40 13.69
CA TRP A 273 11.48 11.52 13.77
C TRP A 273 10.13 11.06 13.24
N GLU A 274 9.08 11.31 13.99
CA GLU A 274 7.70 11.27 13.50
C GLU A 274 7.33 12.63 12.93
N GLY A 275 6.47 12.62 11.92
CA GLY A 275 6.08 13.82 11.21
C GLY A 275 5.33 13.55 9.93
N MET A 276 5.20 14.60 9.12
CA MET A 276 4.50 14.55 7.84
C MET A 276 5.50 14.46 6.69
N GLY A 277 5.41 13.37 5.91
CA GLY A 277 6.23 13.15 4.72
C GLY A 277 5.48 13.50 3.44
N TYR A 278 6.12 14.27 2.58
CA TYR A 278 5.69 14.54 1.21
C TYR A 278 6.51 13.66 0.28
N LEU A 279 5.87 12.68 -0.32
CA LEU A 279 6.51 11.71 -1.20
C LEU A 279 6.50 12.22 -2.64
N HIS A 280 7.61 12.00 -3.33
CA HIS A 280 7.69 12.14 -4.78
C HIS A 280 7.78 10.75 -5.40
N ILE A 281 7.01 10.55 -6.46
CA ILE A 281 7.00 9.35 -7.28
C ILE A 281 7.41 9.80 -8.69
N PRO A 282 8.66 9.59 -9.11
CA PRO A 282 9.11 9.95 -10.45
C PRO A 282 8.44 9.02 -11.45
N LEU A 283 7.43 9.55 -12.15
CA LEU A 283 6.64 8.79 -13.12
C LEU A 283 7.28 8.73 -14.52
N GLY A 284 8.50 9.27 -14.69
CA GLY A 284 9.23 9.30 -15.96
C GLY A 284 9.28 10.71 -16.52
#